data_AF-A0A381YNL1-F1
#
_entry.id   AF-A0A381YNL1-F1
#
_cell.length_a   1.000
_cell.length_b   1.000
_cell.length_c   1.000
_cell.angle_alpha   90.00
_cell.angle_beta   90.00
_cell.angle_gamma   90.00
#
_symmetry.space_group_name_H-M   'P 1'
#
loop_
_entity.id
_entity.type
_entity.pdbx_description
1 polymer ?
#
loop_
_entity_poly.entity_id
_entity_poly.type
_entity_poly.pdbx_seq_one_letter_code
_entity_poly.pdbx_strand_id
1 'polypeptide(L)'
;ENERSIEAFAQINRYHVSQIPYFLQKLQETMEGDTHLLDKTMIVYGSPMGNPNVHNHKRCPLFIVGGANGTLPGNLHVRAEPGTSMANVMLTLMHNLGLDDLKSFGDSTNEFIFSA
;
A
#
# COMPACT_ATOMS: atom_id res chain seq x y z
N GLU A 1 7.46 -8.79 -25.91
CA GLU A 1 6.10 -8.60 -25.38
C GLU A 1 5.25 -7.90 -26.45
N ASN A 2 3.92 -8.01 -26.41
CA ASN A 2 3.03 -7.35 -27.39
C ASN A 2 2.68 -5.93 -26.91
N GLU A 3 3.09 -4.91 -27.66
CA GLU A 3 2.92 -3.49 -27.29
C GLU A 3 1.44 -3.10 -27.07
N ARG A 4 0.55 -3.53 -27.97
CA ARG A 4 -0.89 -3.22 -27.84
C ARG A 4 -1.49 -3.81 -26.57
N SER A 5 -1.06 -5.01 -26.18
CA SER A 5 -1.50 -5.64 -24.92
C SER A 5 -0.97 -4.89 -23.70
N ILE A 6 0.27 -4.40 -23.74
CA ILE A 6 0.85 -3.58 -22.66
C ILE A 6 0.08 -2.27 -22.51
N GLU A 7 -0.21 -1.58 -23.61
CA GLU A 7 -0.96 -0.33 -23.60
C GLU A 7 -2.38 -0.53 -23.08
N ALA A 8 -3.10 -1.56 -23.54
CA ALA A 8 -4.43 -1.89 -23.05
C ALA A 8 -4.43 -2.20 -21.54
N PHE A 9 -3.43 -2.94 -21.06
CA PHE A 9 -3.28 -3.23 -19.63
C PHE A 9 -2.97 -1.96 -18.82
N ALA A 10 -2.12 -1.08 -19.33
CA ALA A 10 -1.83 0.21 -18.71
C ALA A 10 -3.08 1.10 -18.61
N GLN A 11 -3.94 1.11 -19.63
CA GLN A 11 -5.21 1.83 -19.60
C GLN A 11 -6.15 1.33 -18.49
N ILE A 12 -6.27 0.00 -18.36
CA ILE A 12 -7.09 -0.61 -17.29
C ILE A 12 -6.52 -0.29 -15.91
N ASN A 13 -5.21 -0.39 -15.71
CA ASN A 13 -4.57 -0.02 -14.44
C ASN A 13 -4.76 1.46 -14.11
N ARG A 14 -4.66 2.35 -15.10
CA ARG A 14 -4.94 3.78 -14.93
C ARG A 14 -6.39 4.01 -14.50
N TYR A 15 -7.34 3.28 -15.06
CA TYR A 15 -8.74 3.34 -14.66
C TYR A 15 -8.94 2.87 -13.21
N HIS A 16 -8.33 1.75 -12.81
CA HIS A 16 -8.40 1.28 -11.42
C HIS A 16 -7.84 2.31 -10.43
N VAL A 17 -6.67 2.89 -10.74
CA VAL A 17 -6.06 3.91 -9.89
C VAL A 17 -6.90 5.18 -9.83
N SER A 18 -7.57 5.55 -10.92
CA SER A 18 -8.44 6.74 -10.95
C SER A 18 -9.71 6.61 -10.09
N GLN A 19 -10.05 5.40 -9.63
CA GLN A 19 -11.17 5.21 -8.69
C GLN A 19 -10.78 5.46 -7.23
N ILE A 20 -9.48 5.49 -6.89
CA ILE A 20 -9.02 5.70 -5.52
C ILE A 20 -9.48 7.04 -4.96
N PRO A 21 -9.35 8.19 -5.65
CA PRO A 21 -9.85 9.47 -5.14
C PRO A 21 -11.33 9.45 -4.78
N TYR A 22 -12.16 8.79 -5.60
CA TYR A 22 -13.59 8.64 -5.30
C TYR A 22 -13.81 7.86 -3.99
N PHE A 23 -13.08 6.75 -3.80
CA PHE A 23 -13.17 5.97 -2.57
C PHE A 23 -12.68 6.77 -1.34
N LEU A 24 -11.53 7.44 -1.45
CA LEU A 24 -11.00 8.27 -0.37
C LEU A 24 -11.94 9.42 -0.01
N GLN A 25 -12.56 10.07 -1.01
CA GLN A 25 -13.56 11.10 -0.78
C GLN A 25 -14.76 10.55 -0.01
N LYS A 26 -15.24 9.35 -0.34
CA LYS A 26 -16.33 8.71 0.42
C LYS A 26 -15.96 8.46 1.88
N LEU A 27 -14.74 8.04 2.17
CA LEU A 27 -14.27 7.85 3.54
C LEU A 27 -14.07 9.20 4.26
N GLN A 28 -13.62 10.24 3.55
CA GLN A 28 -13.50 11.58 4.11
C GLN A 28 -14.89 12.18 4.40
N GLU A 29 -15.90 11.97 3.57
CA GLU A 29 -17.25 12.52 3.78
C GLU A 29 -18.04 11.76 4.86
N THR A 30 -17.59 10.56 5.23
CA THR A 30 -18.27 9.73 6.23
C THR A 30 -17.75 10.05 7.63
N MET A 31 -18.62 10.50 8.52
CA MET A 31 -18.28 10.74 9.93
C MET A 31 -18.28 9.44 10.73
N GLU A 32 -17.25 9.23 11.55
CA GLU A 32 -17.17 8.17 12.55
C GLU A 32 -16.87 8.77 13.92
N GLY A 33 -17.92 9.04 14.70
CA GLY A 33 -17.81 9.82 15.94
C GLY A 33 -17.39 11.25 15.64
N ASP A 34 -16.28 11.68 16.22
CA ASP A 34 -15.83 13.08 16.19
C ASP A 34 -14.90 13.42 15.00
N THR A 35 -14.60 12.46 14.12
CA THR A 35 -13.67 12.63 13.00
C THR A 35 -14.14 11.85 11.77
N HIS A 36 -13.46 12.01 10.65
CA HIS A 36 -13.81 11.32 9.40
C HIS A 36 -13.32 9.87 9.45
N LEU A 37 -14.03 8.98 8.77
CA LEU A 37 -13.64 7.56 8.68
C LEU A 37 -12.25 7.40 8.06
N LEU A 38 -11.88 8.27 7.10
CA LEU A 38 -10.54 8.25 6.51
C LEU A 38 -9.42 8.47 7.55
N ASP A 39 -9.66 9.32 8.56
CA ASP A 39 -8.67 9.63 9.60
C ASP A 39 -8.37 8.42 10.51
N LYS A 40 -9.32 7.49 10.62
CA LYS A 40 -9.17 6.26 11.43
C LYS A 40 -8.75 5.04 10.62
N THR A 41 -8.75 5.13 9.30
CA THR A 41 -8.54 3.98 8.42
C THR A 41 -7.11 3.92 7.91
N MET A 42 -6.52 2.72 7.88
CA MET A 42 -5.30 2.43 7.13
C MET A 42 -5.67 1.72 5.84
N ILE A 43 -5.27 2.27 4.69
CA ILE A 43 -5.55 1.69 3.37
C ILE A 43 -4.23 1.31 2.73
N VAL A 44 -4.12 0.05 2.34
CA VAL A 44 -2.97 -0.48 1.60
C VAL A 44 -3.43 -0.82 0.19
N TYR A 45 -2.78 -0.26 -0.81
CA TYR A 45 -3.10 -0.52 -2.21
C TYR A 45 -1.83 -0.70 -3.03
N GLY A 46 -1.84 -1.67 -3.92
CA GLY A 46 -0.69 -1.98 -4.76
C GLY A 46 -0.94 -3.18 -5.66
N SER A 47 0.15 -3.70 -6.22
CA SER A 47 0.15 -4.93 -7.00
C SER A 47 1.07 -5.95 -6.34
N PRO A 48 0.70 -7.23 -6.27
CA PRO A 48 1.62 -8.28 -5.84
C PRO A 48 2.69 -8.61 -6.90
N MET A 49 2.58 -8.03 -8.11
CA MET A 49 3.48 -8.30 -9.23
C MET A 49 3.99 -7.02 -9.91
N GLY A 50 5.29 -6.99 -10.21
CA GLY A 50 5.95 -5.89 -10.93
C GLY A 50 5.91 -6.07 -12.45
N ASN A 51 6.13 -7.30 -12.94
CA ASN A 51 5.82 -7.69 -14.31
C ASN A 51 4.93 -8.96 -14.29
N PRO A 52 3.66 -8.84 -14.71
CA PRO A 52 2.72 -9.95 -14.71
C PRO A 52 3.02 -11.01 -15.78
N ASN A 53 3.67 -10.67 -16.90
CA ASN A 53 3.96 -11.63 -17.99
C ASN A 53 4.85 -12.78 -17.53
N VAL A 54 5.69 -12.53 -16.52
CA VAL A 54 6.61 -13.52 -15.94
C VAL A 54 6.29 -13.79 -14.47
N HIS A 55 5.13 -13.35 -13.98
CA HIS A 55 4.70 -13.49 -12.59
C HIS A 55 5.78 -13.08 -11.56
N ASN A 56 6.53 -12.00 -11.82
CA ASN A 56 7.57 -11.58 -10.87
C ASN A 56 7.00 -10.74 -9.74
N HIS A 57 7.53 -10.96 -8.54
CA HIS A 57 7.22 -10.24 -7.30
C HIS A 57 8.31 -9.20 -6.97
N LYS A 58 8.91 -8.59 -8.00
CA LYS A 58 10.04 -7.65 -7.84
C LYS A 58 9.60 -6.23 -8.13
N ARG A 59 10.03 -5.27 -7.30
CA ARG A 59 9.69 -3.83 -7.46
C ARG A 59 8.18 -3.61 -7.60
N CYS A 60 7.42 -4.34 -6.79
CA CYS A 60 5.98 -4.24 -6.78
C CYS A 60 5.55 -2.89 -6.20
N PRO A 61 4.64 -2.15 -6.85
CA PRO A 61 4.15 -0.87 -6.35
C PRO A 61 3.24 -1.10 -5.14
N LEU A 62 3.45 -0.30 -4.10
CA LEU A 62 2.63 -0.28 -2.90
C LEU A 62 2.54 1.17 -2.43
N PHE A 63 1.34 1.65 -2.12
CA PHE A 63 1.15 2.88 -1.37
C PHE A 63 0.22 2.63 -0.18
N ILE A 64 0.43 3.43 0.86
CA ILE A 64 -0.38 3.43 2.07
C ILE A 64 -0.98 4.82 2.21
N VAL A 65 -2.28 4.90 2.50
CA VAL A 65 -3.02 6.16 2.65
C VAL A 65 -4.07 6.04 3.75
N GLY A 66 -4.54 7.20 4.23
CA GLY A 66 -5.45 7.33 5.36
C GLY A 66 -4.71 7.83 6.60
N GLY A 67 -5.47 8.13 7.66
CA GLY A 67 -4.90 8.64 8.90
C GLY A 67 -4.41 7.53 9.84
N ALA A 68 -5.06 6.36 9.82
CA ALA A 68 -4.78 5.25 10.74
C ALA A 68 -4.64 5.68 12.21
N ASN A 69 -5.49 6.64 12.66
CA ASN A 69 -5.39 7.28 13.98
C ASN A 69 -4.03 7.96 14.26
N GLY A 70 -3.39 8.52 13.22
CA GLY A 70 -2.13 9.27 13.32
C GLY A 70 -0.86 8.42 13.31
N THR A 71 -0.95 7.11 13.03
CA THR A 71 0.22 6.22 13.03
C THR A 71 1.00 6.27 11.73
N LEU A 72 0.43 6.84 10.66
CA LEU A 72 1.09 7.02 9.38
C LEU A 72 1.74 8.41 9.28
N PRO A 73 3.05 8.53 9.01
CA PRO A 73 3.73 9.82 8.89
C PRO A 73 3.26 10.63 7.66
N GLY A 74 2.75 9.95 6.62
CA GLY A 74 2.31 10.56 5.37
C GLY A 74 3.45 11.22 4.57
N ASN A 75 3.15 11.66 3.35
CA ASN A 75 4.07 12.43 2.50
C ASN A 75 5.48 11.81 2.32
N LEU A 76 5.56 10.48 2.22
CA LEU A 76 6.80 9.75 2.00
C LEU A 76 6.78 9.01 0.65
N HIS A 77 7.95 8.95 0.01
CA HIS A 77 8.20 8.07 -1.13
C HIS A 77 9.52 7.34 -0.88
N VAL A 78 9.42 6.05 -0.56
CA VAL A 78 10.59 5.23 -0.20
C VAL A 78 10.84 4.20 -1.28
N ARG A 79 12.10 4.11 -1.72
CA ARG A 79 12.56 3.01 -2.58
C ARG A 79 13.24 1.98 -1.71
N ALA A 80 12.61 0.82 -1.51
CA ALA A 80 13.19 -0.27 -0.76
C ALA A 80 14.45 -0.83 -1.45
N GLU A 81 15.42 -1.27 -0.65
CA GLU A 81 16.62 -1.95 -1.15
C GLU A 81 16.27 -3.25 -1.88
N PRO A 82 17.04 -3.65 -2.90
CA PRO A 82 16.82 -4.92 -3.60
C PRO A 82 16.81 -6.11 -2.64
N GLY A 83 15.83 -7.00 -2.78
CA GLY A 83 15.68 -8.18 -1.92
C GLY A 83 14.87 -7.94 -0.65
N THR A 84 14.46 -6.70 -0.37
CA THR A 84 13.50 -6.41 0.70
C THR A 84 12.16 -7.09 0.41
N SER A 85 11.67 -7.92 1.34
CA SER A 85 10.33 -8.50 1.23
C SER A 85 9.27 -7.42 1.43
N MET A 86 8.22 -7.46 0.60
CA MET A 86 7.02 -6.64 0.82
C MET A 86 6.34 -6.96 2.16
N ALA A 87 6.51 -8.18 2.67
CA ALA A 87 5.96 -8.58 3.95
C ALA A 87 6.57 -7.81 5.13
N ASN A 88 7.78 -7.26 5.00
CA ASN A 88 8.37 -6.36 6.01
C ASN A 88 7.51 -5.10 6.20
N VAL A 89 6.97 -4.56 5.10
CA VAL A 89 6.04 -3.41 5.14
C VAL A 89 4.78 -3.81 5.89
N MET A 90 4.20 -4.96 5.56
CA MET A 90 2.97 -5.44 6.20
C MET A 90 3.16 -5.71 7.69
N LEU A 91 4.31 -6.24 8.11
CA LEU A 91 4.65 -6.44 9.52
C LEU A 91 4.63 -5.11 10.28
N THR A 92 5.34 -4.09 9.77
CA THR A 92 5.34 -2.75 10.38
C THR A 92 3.96 -2.11 10.42
N LEU A 93 3.15 -2.28 9.37
CA LEU A 93 1.78 -1.77 9.37
C LEU A 93 0.90 -2.43 10.44
N MET A 94 1.08 -3.72 10.70
CA MET A 94 0.36 -4.41 11.78
C MET A 94 0.82 -3.97 13.17
N HIS A 95 2.12 -3.73 13.37
CA HIS A 95 2.63 -3.10 14.59
C HIS A 95 2.06 -1.69 14.78
N ASN A 96 1.99 -0.89 13.72
CA ASN A 96 1.32 0.42 13.76
C ASN A 96 -0.17 0.33 14.13
N LEU A 97 -0.80 -0.84 13.98
CA LEU A 97 -2.18 -1.11 14.40
C LEU A 97 -2.28 -1.73 15.81
N GLY A 98 -1.16 -1.83 16.54
CA GLY A 98 -1.08 -2.31 17.92
C GLY A 98 -0.80 -3.81 18.08
N LEU A 99 -0.43 -4.52 17.01
CA LEU A 99 -0.08 -5.94 17.06
C LEU A 99 1.41 -6.17 17.37
N ASP A 100 1.96 -5.44 18.34
CA ASP A 100 3.40 -5.34 18.63
C ASP A 100 4.06 -6.66 19.06
N ASP A 101 3.25 -7.65 19.46
CA ASP A 101 3.70 -8.99 19.81
C ASP A 101 3.99 -9.88 18.59
N LEU A 102 3.46 -9.52 17.41
CA LEU A 102 3.63 -10.27 16.18
C LEU A 102 5.10 -10.27 15.73
N LYS A 103 5.72 -11.44 15.68
CA LYS A 103 7.16 -11.57 15.34
C LYS A 103 7.45 -11.66 13.85
N SER A 104 6.46 -12.04 13.04
CA SER A 104 6.62 -12.21 11.60
C SER A 104 5.28 -12.19 10.89
N PHE A 105 5.31 -11.85 9.61
CA PHE A 105 4.18 -11.96 8.69
C PHE A 105 4.67 -12.47 7.35
N GLY A 106 4.05 -13.53 6.79
CA GLY A 106 4.50 -14.11 5.53
C GLY A 106 5.99 -14.48 5.57
N ASP A 107 6.77 -13.96 4.62
CA ASP A 107 8.22 -14.12 4.53
C ASP A 107 8.99 -12.89 5.03
N SER A 108 8.40 -12.11 5.95
CA SER A 108 9.06 -10.95 6.54
C SER A 108 10.34 -11.37 7.26
N THR A 109 11.43 -10.64 7.02
CA THR A 109 12.71 -10.85 7.70
C THR A 109 12.95 -9.85 8.82
N ASN A 110 12.32 -8.69 8.75
CA ASN A 110 12.39 -7.60 9.74
C ASN A 110 11.18 -6.66 9.53
N GLU A 111 11.01 -5.68 10.42
CA GLU A 111 10.18 -4.50 10.17
C GLU A 111 10.78 -3.63 9.05
N PHE A 112 9.92 -2.94 8.31
CA PHE A 112 10.29 -1.94 7.33
C PHE A 112 10.38 -0.54 7.95
N ILE A 113 11.48 0.17 7.69
CA ILE A 113 11.68 1.53 8.19
C ILE A 113 11.12 2.53 7.17
N PHE A 114 10.10 3.29 7.58
CA PHE A 114 9.54 4.39 6.81
C PHE A 114 10.32 5.69 7.06
N SER A 115 11.55 5.77 6.56
CA SER A 115 12.35 7.00 6.55
C SER A 115 12.78 7.34 5.13
N ALA A 116 12.79 8.64 4.80
CA ALA A 116 13.32 9.17 3.54
C ALA A 116 14.85 9.25 3.56
#